data_AF-A0A8H4KX23-F1
#
_entry.id   AF-A0A8H4KX23-F1
#
_cell.length_a   1.000
_cell.length_b   1.000
_cell.length_c   1.000
_cell.angle_alpha   90.00
_cell.angle_beta   90.00
_cell.angle_gamma   90.00
#
_symmetry.space_group_name_H-M   'P 1'
#
loop_
_entity.id
_entity.type
_entity.pdbx_description
1 polymer ?
#
loop_
_entity_poly.entity_id
_entity_poly.type
_entity_poly.pdbx_seq_one_letter_code
_entity_poly.pdbx_strand_id
1 'polypeptide(L)' 'MLSKTFVLIAGLVGLVAASPYKPECDSQTLCIDGINDCGVGWGGCYDTCSPQLSPTPPPCTSTEAPHPETTEY' A
#
# COMPACT_ATOMS: atom_id res chain seq x y z
N MET A 1 29.02 -27.80 55.43
CA MET A 1 28.59 -26.49 54.91
C MET A 1 29.32 -26.22 53.60
N LEU A 2 28.81 -26.70 52.46
CA LEU A 2 29.39 -26.41 51.13
C LEU A 2 28.39 -26.78 50.00
N SER A 3 27.15 -26.27 50.10
CA SER A 3 26.06 -26.66 49.17
C SER A 3 25.04 -25.52 48.95
N LYS A 4 25.43 -24.27 49.16
CA LYS A 4 24.51 -23.12 48.99
C LYS A 4 25.02 -22.03 48.06
N THR A 5 26.28 -22.09 47.62
CA THR A 5 26.90 -21.00 46.85
C THR A 5 26.79 -21.17 45.34
N PHE A 6 26.55 -22.38 44.83
CA PHE A 6 26.54 -22.65 43.38
C PHE A 6 25.27 -22.21 42.65
N VAL A 7 24.21 -21.83 43.37
CA VAL A 7 22.91 -21.50 42.74
C VAL A 7 22.87 -20.08 42.17
N LEU A 8 23.83 -19.20 42.52
CA LEU A 8 23.75 -17.78 42.18
C LEU A 8 24.37 -17.38 40.82
N ILE A 9 25.00 -18.30 40.09
CA ILE A 9 25.80 -17.95 38.89
C ILE A 9 25.11 -18.31 37.55
N ALA A 10 23.83 -18.70 37.58
CA ALA A 10 23.08 -19.13 36.39
C ALA A 10 22.06 -18.09 35.88
N GLY A 11 22.10 -16.86 36.37
CA GLY A 11 21.29 -15.76 35.84
C GLY A 11 22.20 -14.76 35.16
N LEU A 12 22.18 -14.72 33.82
CA LEU A 12 22.59 -13.62 32.90
C LEU A 12 23.15 -14.20 31.59
N VAL A 13 22.38 -15.03 30.89
CA VAL A 13 22.63 -15.32 29.47
C VAL A 13 21.42 -14.84 28.68
N GLY A 14 21.63 -13.80 27.87
CA GLY A 14 20.79 -13.54 26.71
C GLY A 14 19.79 -12.38 26.82
N LEU A 15 20.24 -11.16 27.11
CA LEU A 15 19.57 -9.99 26.53
C LEU A 15 19.93 -9.96 25.04
N VAL A 16 19.19 -10.73 24.24
CA VAL A 16 19.28 -10.67 22.79
C VAL A 16 18.82 -9.27 22.39
N ALA A 17 19.70 -8.49 21.76
CA ALA A 17 19.35 -7.20 21.19
C ALA A 17 18.21 -7.41 20.18
N ALA A 18 16.99 -7.08 20.57
CA ALA A 18 15.88 -7.03 19.64
C ALA A 18 16.13 -5.85 18.71
N SER A 19 16.75 -6.10 17.55
CA SER A 19 16.74 -5.14 16.46
C SER A 19 15.28 -4.83 16.13
N PRO A 20 14.90 -3.57 15.88
CA PRO A 20 13.57 -3.28 15.39
C PRO A 20 13.36 -4.05 14.10
N TYR A 21 12.46 -5.03 14.12
CA TYR A 21 12.01 -5.70 12.92
C TYR A 21 11.27 -4.65 12.09
N LYS A 22 11.93 -4.13 11.07
CA LYS A 22 11.26 -3.39 10.01
C LYS A 22 10.64 -4.46 9.12
N PRO A 23 9.30 -4.64 9.12
CA PRO A 23 8.70 -5.49 8.11
C PRO A 23 9.13 -4.95 6.74
N GLU A 24 9.75 -5.81 5.95
CA GLU A 24 9.89 -5.58 4.52
C GLU A 24 8.48 -5.36 3.97
N CYS A 25 8.31 -4.41 3.06
CA CYS A 25 7.02 -4.28 2.42
C CYS A 25 6.78 -5.50 1.52
N ASP A 26 5.64 -6.16 1.70
CA ASP A 26 5.25 -7.30 0.87
C ASP A 26 4.56 -6.79 -0.40
N SER A 27 5.29 -6.85 -1.51
CA SER A 27 4.87 -6.31 -2.81
C SER A 27 3.74 -7.14 -3.40
N GLN A 28 2.63 -6.46 -3.68
CA GLN A 28 1.49 -6.99 -4.40
C GLN A 28 1.12 -6.02 -5.52
N THR A 29 0.52 -6.53 -6.59
CA THR A 29 -0.07 -5.68 -7.63
C THR A 29 -1.54 -5.44 -7.30
N LEU A 30 -1.92 -4.19 -7.08
CA LEU A 30 -3.32 -3.79 -6.90
C LEU A 30 -3.80 -3.03 -8.14
N CYS A 31 -4.92 -3.48 -8.72
CA CYS A 31 -5.57 -2.83 -9.84
C CYS A 31 -6.82 -2.07 -9.37
N ILE A 32 -6.93 -0.82 -9.79
CA ILE A 32 -8.09 0.04 -9.57
C ILE A 32 -8.76 0.27 -10.92
N ASP A 33 -10.09 0.13 -10.95
CA ASP A 33 -10.95 0.50 -12.06
C ASP A 33 -12.15 1.25 -11.47
N GLY A 34 -12.47 2.41 -12.04
CA GLY A 34 -13.47 3.31 -11.51
C GLY A 34 -14.03 4.26 -12.57
N ILE A 35 -15.13 4.90 -12.21
CA ILE A 35 -15.76 5.97 -13.00
C ILE A 35 -15.74 7.22 -12.11
N ASN A 36 -15.27 8.35 -12.64
CA ASN A 36 -15.26 9.61 -11.89
C ASN A 36 -16.66 10.26 -11.88
N ASP A 37 -16.81 11.38 -11.18
CA ASP A 37 -18.10 12.08 -11.04
C ASP A 37 -18.70 12.57 -12.37
N CYS A 38 -17.88 12.62 -13.43
CA CYS A 38 -18.29 13.03 -14.78
C CYS A 38 -18.52 11.86 -15.73
N GLY A 39 -18.56 10.62 -15.22
CA GLY A 39 -18.83 9.44 -16.04
C GLY A 39 -17.62 8.96 -16.84
N VAL A 40 -16.41 9.47 -16.58
CA VAL A 40 -15.19 9.05 -17.28
C VAL A 40 -14.55 7.87 -16.57
N GLY A 41 -14.36 6.77 -17.30
CA GLY A 41 -13.63 5.60 -16.83
C GLY A 41 -12.15 5.90 -16.62
N TRP A 42 -11.58 5.41 -15.52
CA TRP A 42 -10.19 5.56 -15.16
C TRP A 42 -9.70 4.33 -14.39
N GLY A 43 -8.41 4.04 -14.46
CA GLY A 43 -7.87 2.89 -13.76
C GLY A 43 -6.43 2.60 -14.11
N GLY A 44 -5.88 1.59 -13.43
CA GLY A 44 -4.52 1.12 -13.59
C GLY A 44 -4.10 0.20 -12.45
N CYS A 45 -2.98 -0.48 -12.62
CA CYS A 45 -2.39 -1.31 -11.56
C CYS A 45 -1.12 -0.64 -11.02
N TYR A 46 -0.89 -0.77 -9.72
CA TYR A 46 0.30 -0.26 -9.06
C TYR A 46 0.82 -1.26 -8.02
N ASP A 47 2.10 -1.12 -7.68
CA ASP A 47 2.75 -1.90 -6.64
C ASP A 47 2.36 -1.35 -5.26
N THR A 48 1.91 -2.21 -4.33
CA THR A 48 1.44 -1.80 -2.99
C THR A 48 2.55 -1.21 -2.11
N CYS A 49 3.81 -1.48 -2.43
CA CYS A 49 4.97 -0.87 -1.79
C CYS A 49 5.37 0.47 -2.42
N SER A 50 4.71 0.87 -3.51
CA SER A 50 4.88 2.12 -4.23
C SER A 50 3.56 2.91 -4.31
N PRO A 51 2.93 3.27 -3.16
CA PRO A 51 1.59 3.86 -3.12
C PRO A 51 1.45 5.19 -3.87
N GLN A 52 2.56 5.93 -4.05
CA GLN A 52 2.60 7.15 -4.85
C GLN A 52 2.29 6.93 -6.34
N LEU A 53 2.34 5.68 -6.82
CA LEU A 53 1.98 5.31 -8.19
C LEU A 53 0.50 4.93 -8.33
N SER A 54 -0.29 5.04 -7.26
CA SER A 54 -1.73 4.75 -7.30
C SER A 54 -2.43 5.63 -8.35
N PRO A 55 -3.22 5.05 -9.26
CA PRO A 55 -4.02 5.82 -10.22
C PRO A 55 -4.97 6.77 -9.50
N THR A 56 -5.16 7.95 -10.08
CA THR A 56 -6.14 8.93 -9.57
C THR A 56 -7.16 9.28 -10.66
N PRO A 57 -8.41 9.60 -10.29
CA PRO A 57 -9.41 10.03 -11.26
C PRO A 57 -8.93 11.29 -12.01
N PRO A 58 -9.06 11.35 -13.34
CA PRO A 58 -8.77 12.56 -14.10
C PRO A 58 -9.78 13.67 -13.74
N PRO A 59 -9.40 14.95 -13.89
CA PRO A 59 -10.35 16.05 -13.76
C PRO A 59 -11.43 15.93 -14.83
N CYS A 60 -12.62 16.41 -14.50
CA CYS A 60 -13.66 16.60 -15.51
C CYS A 60 -13.18 17.64 -16.53
N THR A 61 -13.04 17.24 -17.79
CA THR A 61 -12.80 18.18 -18.86
C THR A 61 -14.11 18.88 -19.21
N SER A 62 -14.11 20.21 -19.24
CA SER A 62 -15.18 20.99 -19.88
C SER A 62 -15.05 20.90 -21.40
N THR A 63 -14.97 19.70 -21.95
CA THR A 63 -15.17 19.54 -23.40
C THR A 63 -16.66 19.35 -23.56
N GLU A 64 -17.33 20.45 -23.89
CA GLU A 64 -18.58 20.40 -24.66
C GLU A 64 -18.30 19.42 -25.80
N ALA A 65 -18.72 18.17 -25.63
CA ALA A 65 -18.79 17.26 -26.75
C ALA A 65 -19.62 18.02 -27.79
N PRO A 66 -19.16 18.17 -29.04
CA PRO A 66 -20.07 18.55 -30.10
C PRO A 66 -21.24 17.59 -29.96
N HIS A 67 -22.40 18.12 -29.59
CA HIS A 67 -23.64 17.40 -29.66
C HIS A 67 -23.62 16.73 -31.03
N PRO A 68 -23.78 15.40 -31.15
CA PRO A 68 -24.00 14.82 -32.46
C PRO A 68 -25.30 15.43 -32.94
N GLU A 69 -25.18 16.49 -33.74
CA GLU A 69 -26.26 17.05 -34.51
C GLU A 69 -26.81 15.84 -35.27
N THR A 70 -28.01 15.44 -34.88
CA THR A 70 -28.77 14.41 -35.53
C THR A 70 -29.01 14.87 -36.96
N THR A 71 -28.09 14.55 -37.87
CA THR A 71 -28.43 14.49 -39.29
C THR A 71 -29.28 13.24 -39.46
N GLU A 72 -30.58 13.46 -39.35
CA GLU A 72 -31.64 12.62 -39.90
C GLU A 72 -31.33 12.35 -41.39
N TYR A 73 -31.26 11.08 -41.78
CA TYR A 73 -31.38 10.60 -43.17
C TYR A 73 -32.09 9.25 -43.16
#